data_AF-A0A7G4A3N8-F1
#
_entry.id   AF-A0A7G4A3N8-F1
#
_cell.length_a   1.000
_cell.length_b   1.000
_cell.length_c   1.000
_cell.angle_alpha   90.00
_cell.angle_beta   90.00
_cell.angle_gamma   90.00
#
_symmetry.space_group_name_H-M   'P 1'
#
loop_
_entity.id
_entity.type
_entity.pdbx_description
1 polymer ?
#
loop_
_entity_poly.entity_id
_entity_poly.type
_entity_poly.pdbx_seq_one_letter_code
_entity_poly.pdbx_strand_id
1 'polypeptide(L)'
;MPNPVVYNYTNLTSWQEELTPLELQITESLQFIKTQRQSLRLLQEALSPLSLRISLIQHQIDMNIGLGGYNRTLDTFKLQLELEDLLRRADVLTRTMQPSQHALNEAQANFRELSARQAWLKEHIPAAQSFLNTLQEDPLGAVQTLTRKIWDAFIDYEDTHLTGLSPQVRICLLSGRYLHLLTSYPGGYSSDYVNSFHRSNYLRLCGFLWDVYSKVKHEKRDAEFEKILTSLIESTHVDHHGDLPYPILTGYNATTWFESNKQSAPGCFALKEQDLPNLEEQILNNALAFIAQINRLVQPTALQKHIINAANLIDAEVKLKKQKCEEIDYHFYGRAALILNDALAKPRDKQAARRLGDIAEYASGSTSVGKQVLGGLLIVCGTLLMSASIAVFITTFCSSSVLSAWGFALGLSLFEAELVFGITSSLAAATGIGLTFFAGPTAIESGARKGLSQELMDIKEGIENYGEPPAYSAPVLNY
;
A
#
# COMPACT_ATOMS: atom_id res chain seq x y z
N MET A 1 -1.80 -14.09 -2.62
CA MET A 1 -2.98 -14.23 -1.75
C MET A 1 -2.52 -13.79 -0.37
N PRO A 2 -3.33 -13.01 0.37
CA PRO A 2 -3.02 -12.66 1.75
C PRO A 2 -2.81 -13.95 2.54
N ASN A 3 -1.79 -13.96 3.39
CA ASN A 3 -1.49 -15.10 4.24
C ASN A 3 -1.26 -14.57 5.66
N PRO A 4 -2.34 -14.22 6.39
CA PRO A 4 -2.21 -13.65 7.72
C PRO A 4 -1.48 -14.62 8.65
N VAL A 5 -0.53 -14.11 9.43
CA VAL A 5 0.05 -14.89 10.53
C VAL A 5 -1.05 -15.12 11.56
N VAL A 6 -1.47 -16.38 11.71
CA VAL A 6 -2.58 -16.73 12.60
C VAL A 6 -2.09 -16.76 14.05
N TYR A 7 -2.66 -15.89 14.87
CA TYR A 7 -2.41 -15.85 16.31
C TYR A 7 -3.40 -16.75 17.03
N ASN A 8 -2.91 -17.86 17.57
CA ASN A 8 -3.67 -18.80 18.40
C ASN A 8 -2.74 -19.39 19.48
N TYR A 9 -3.32 -19.98 20.52
CA TYR A 9 -2.53 -20.51 21.64
C TYR A 9 -1.62 -21.67 21.23
N THR A 10 -2.02 -22.52 20.28
CA THR A 10 -1.18 -23.63 19.78
C THR A 10 0.10 -23.10 19.12
N ASN A 11 -0.04 -22.13 18.22
CA ASN A 11 1.06 -21.45 17.54
C ASN A 11 1.92 -20.72 18.55
N LEU A 12 1.32 -19.98 19.49
CA LEU A 12 2.04 -19.26 20.52
C LEU A 12 2.92 -20.19 21.37
N THR A 13 2.37 -21.30 21.86
CA THR A 13 3.12 -22.31 22.61
C THR A 13 4.26 -22.88 21.76
N SER A 14 3.98 -23.26 20.51
CA SER A 14 5.00 -23.75 19.59
C SER A 14 6.13 -22.74 19.35
N TRP A 15 5.81 -21.46 19.19
CA TRP A 15 6.78 -20.38 18.99
C TRP A 15 7.63 -20.12 20.24
N GLN A 16 7.02 -20.22 21.43
CA GLN A 16 7.73 -20.11 22.70
C GLN A 16 8.70 -21.28 22.92
N GLU A 17 8.26 -22.49 22.60
CA GLU A 17 9.09 -23.71 22.65
C GLU A 17 10.24 -23.65 21.63
N GLU A 18 10.03 -23.05 20.46
CA GLU A 18 11.05 -22.87 19.42
C GLU A 18 12.14 -21.87 19.81
N LEU A 19 11.82 -20.83 20.60
CA LEU A 19 12.74 -19.72 20.86
C LEU A 19 14.03 -20.15 21.57
N THR A 20 13.92 -20.97 22.60
CA THR A 20 15.08 -21.42 23.40
C THR A 20 16.08 -22.26 22.59
N PRO A 21 15.67 -23.34 21.89
CA PRO A 21 16.60 -24.12 21.06
C PRO A 21 17.19 -23.29 19.92
N LEU A 22 16.45 -22.32 19.38
CA LEU A 22 16.94 -21.43 18.34
C LEU A 22 18.06 -20.51 18.85
N GLU A 23 17.94 -19.96 20.06
CA GLU A 23 19.00 -19.17 20.69
C GLU A 23 20.29 -19.98 20.92
N LEU A 24 20.15 -21.26 21.25
CA LEU A 24 21.28 -22.18 21.33
C LEU A 24 21.94 -22.39 19.96
N GLN A 25 21.15 -22.69 18.91
CA GLN A 25 21.67 -22.90 17.55
C GLN A 25 22.39 -21.66 16.99
N ILE A 26 21.89 -20.46 17.31
CA ILE A 26 22.55 -19.19 16.95
C ILE A 26 23.92 -19.10 17.63
N THR A 27 23.99 -19.41 18.93
CA THR A 27 25.22 -19.36 19.72
C THR A 27 26.26 -20.36 19.19
N GLU A 28 25.83 -21.59 18.91
CA GLU A 28 26.67 -22.64 18.31
C GLU A 28 27.17 -22.24 16.92
N SER A 29 26.28 -21.70 16.07
CA SER A 29 26.65 -21.21 14.73
C SER A 29 27.68 -20.08 14.79
N LEU A 30 27.53 -19.13 15.72
CA LEU A 30 28.50 -18.07 15.94
C LEU A 30 29.85 -18.60 16.39
N GLN A 31 29.87 -19.57 17.31
CA GLN A 31 31.09 -20.22 17.76
C GLN A 31 31.77 -20.98 16.62
N PHE A 32 31.00 -21.70 15.80
CA PHE A 32 31.52 -22.40 14.63
C PHE A 32 32.12 -21.43 13.59
N ILE A 33 31.41 -20.35 13.25
CA ILE A 33 31.89 -19.28 12.37
C ILE A 33 33.21 -18.71 12.90
N LYS A 34 33.31 -18.46 14.22
CA LYS A 34 34.53 -17.96 14.85
C LYS A 34 35.69 -18.94 14.68
N THR A 35 35.46 -20.22 14.90
CA THR A 35 36.47 -21.28 14.74
C THR A 35 36.95 -21.39 13.28
N GLN A 36 36.03 -21.39 12.30
CA GLN A 36 36.40 -21.46 10.89
C GLN A 36 37.17 -20.22 10.44
N ARG A 37 36.80 -19.02 10.90
CA ARG A 37 37.55 -17.79 10.63
C ARG A 37 38.96 -17.83 11.21
N GLN A 38 39.14 -18.38 12.41
CA GLN A 38 40.46 -18.54 13.02
C GLN A 38 41.33 -19.54 12.22
N SER A 39 40.76 -20.67 11.81
CA SER A 39 41.46 -21.66 10.97
C SER A 39 41.91 -21.06 9.63
N LEU A 40 40.99 -20.39 8.92
CA LEU A 40 41.30 -19.72 7.65
C LEU A 40 42.37 -18.64 7.81
N ARG A 41 42.32 -17.87 8.90
CA ARG A 41 43.33 -16.85 9.19
C ARG A 41 44.73 -17.46 9.31
N LEU A 42 44.88 -18.57 10.04
CA LEU A 42 46.17 -19.26 10.17
C LEU A 42 46.69 -19.77 8.82
N LEU A 43 45.82 -20.35 8.00
CA LEU A 43 46.19 -20.82 6.66
C LEU A 43 46.56 -19.66 5.72
N GLN A 44 45.85 -18.54 5.83
CA GLN A 44 46.12 -17.34 5.05
C GLN A 44 47.43 -16.64 5.47
N GLU A 45 47.73 -16.62 6.77
CA GLU A 45 49.01 -16.16 7.31
C GLU A 45 50.17 -17.05 6.82
N ALA A 46 49.95 -18.36 6.64
CA ALA A 46 50.94 -19.28 6.04
C ALA A 46 51.09 -19.13 4.51
N LEU A 47 50.02 -18.77 3.80
CA LEU A 47 50.02 -18.58 2.35
C LEU A 47 50.70 -17.27 1.94
N SER A 48 50.51 -16.19 2.70
CA SER A 48 51.04 -14.85 2.41
C SER A 48 52.55 -14.80 2.11
N PRO A 49 53.45 -15.36 2.95
CA PRO A 49 54.89 -15.36 2.67
C PRO A 49 55.26 -16.22 1.46
N LEU A 50 54.53 -17.31 1.19
CA LEU A 50 54.74 -18.13 0.00
C LEU A 50 54.39 -17.35 -1.27
N SER A 51 53.24 -16.67 -1.29
CA SER A 51 52.85 -15.81 -2.41
C SER A 51 53.88 -14.72 -2.67
N LEU A 52 54.40 -14.07 -1.62
CA LEU A 52 55.44 -13.05 -1.74
C LEU A 52 56.75 -13.62 -2.31
N ARG A 53 57.16 -14.81 -1.87
CA ARG A 53 58.35 -15.49 -2.38
C ARG A 53 58.19 -15.92 -3.84
N ILE A 54 57.03 -16.45 -4.21
CA ILE A 54 56.66 -16.80 -5.59
C ILE A 54 56.81 -15.58 -6.50
N SER A 55 56.20 -14.45 -6.14
CA SER A 55 56.30 -13.21 -6.92
C SER A 55 57.73 -12.70 -7.06
N LEU A 56 58.53 -12.79 -5.99
CA LEU A 56 59.93 -12.37 -6.01
C LEU A 56 60.79 -13.25 -6.92
N ILE A 57 60.60 -14.57 -6.88
CA ILE A 57 61.33 -15.51 -7.76
C ILE A 57 60.90 -15.34 -9.22
N GLN A 58 59.61 -15.16 -9.49
CA GLN A 58 59.10 -14.88 -10.85
C GLN A 58 59.78 -13.63 -11.42
N HIS A 59 59.84 -12.54 -10.64
CA HIS A 59 60.52 -11.31 -11.05
C HIS A 59 62.03 -11.51 -11.31
N GLN A 60 62.71 -12.32 -10.49
CA GLN A 60 64.12 -12.63 -10.68
C GLN A 60 64.38 -13.46 -11.95
N ILE A 61 63.50 -14.40 -12.27
CA ILE A 61 63.56 -15.19 -13.51
C ILE A 61 63.38 -14.27 -14.72
N ASP A 62 62.39 -13.37 -14.70
CA ASP A 62 62.14 -12.43 -15.79
C ASP A 62 63.34 -11.52 -16.06
N MET A 63 63.97 -11.01 -15.00
CA MET A 63 65.18 -10.19 -15.08
C MET A 63 66.40 -10.96 -15.63
N ASN A 64 66.51 -12.26 -15.32
CA ASN A 64 67.61 -13.10 -15.79
C ASN A 64 67.48 -13.49 -17.27
N ILE A 65 66.26 -13.60 -17.79
CA ILE A 65 65.99 -13.91 -19.21
C ILE A 65 66.38 -12.73 -20.13
N GLY A 66 66.27 -11.48 -19.64
CA GLY A 66 66.58 -10.27 -20.43
C GLY A 66 68.07 -9.96 -20.63
N LEU A 67 68.98 -10.66 -19.95
CA LEU A 67 70.41 -10.32 -19.92
C LEU A 67 71.26 -11.61 -20.00
N GLY A 68 71.51 -12.13 -21.21
CA GLY A 68 72.09 -13.46 -21.46
C GLY A 68 73.50 -13.72 -20.90
N GLY A 69 73.71 -14.94 -20.36
CA GLY A 69 75.01 -15.45 -19.90
C GLY A 69 74.93 -16.87 -19.29
N TYR A 70 75.96 -17.70 -19.45
CA TYR A 70 75.96 -19.15 -19.10
C TYR A 70 75.85 -19.44 -17.58
N ASN A 71 76.33 -18.55 -16.72
CA ASN A 71 76.13 -18.68 -15.25
C ASN A 71 74.68 -18.38 -14.86
N ARG A 72 73.99 -17.49 -15.59
CA ARG A 72 72.58 -17.15 -15.32
C ARG A 72 71.62 -18.25 -15.72
N THR A 73 71.96 -19.11 -16.68
CA THR A 73 71.14 -20.28 -17.04
C THR A 73 71.06 -21.30 -15.90
N LEU A 74 72.15 -21.53 -15.16
CA LEU A 74 72.14 -22.43 -14.00
C LEU A 74 71.34 -21.83 -12.83
N ASP A 75 71.49 -20.54 -12.58
CA ASP A 75 70.74 -19.83 -11.53
C ASP A 75 69.24 -19.75 -11.85
N THR A 76 68.89 -19.56 -13.12
CA THR A 76 67.50 -19.60 -13.58
C THR A 76 66.87 -20.98 -13.37
N PHE A 77 67.61 -22.06 -13.64
CA PHE A 77 67.12 -23.42 -13.41
C PHE A 77 66.88 -23.72 -11.92
N LYS A 78 67.77 -23.26 -11.02
CA LYS A 78 67.56 -23.38 -9.57
C LYS A 78 66.34 -22.61 -9.08
N LEU A 79 66.14 -21.39 -9.58
CA LEU A 79 64.97 -20.57 -9.28
C LEU A 79 63.67 -21.20 -9.80
N GLN A 80 63.70 -21.85 -10.97
CA GLN A 80 62.55 -22.58 -11.51
C GLN A 80 62.14 -23.77 -10.63
N LEU A 81 63.10 -24.54 -10.12
CA LEU A 81 62.83 -25.63 -9.18
C LEU A 81 62.26 -25.13 -7.85
N GLU A 82 62.80 -24.03 -7.30
CA GLU A 82 62.25 -23.40 -6.09
C GLU A 82 60.83 -22.86 -6.31
N LEU A 83 60.58 -22.23 -7.47
CA LEU A 83 59.26 -21.75 -7.85
C LEU A 83 58.23 -22.89 -7.94
N GLU A 84 58.61 -24.03 -8.53
CA GLU A 84 57.72 -25.18 -8.64
C GLU A 84 57.34 -25.76 -7.26
N ASP A 85 58.29 -25.86 -6.33
CA ASP A 85 58.02 -26.31 -4.95
C ASP A 85 57.10 -25.32 -4.21
N LEU A 86 57.34 -24.01 -4.36
CA LEU A 86 56.50 -23.00 -3.73
C LEU A 86 55.08 -22.97 -4.31
N LEU A 87 54.94 -23.08 -5.64
CA LEU A 87 53.63 -23.18 -6.29
C LEU A 87 52.86 -24.41 -5.81
N ARG A 88 53.54 -25.55 -5.67
CA ARG A 88 52.95 -26.78 -5.14
C ARG A 88 52.47 -26.61 -3.69
N ARG A 89 53.28 -26.00 -2.82
CA ARG A 89 52.90 -25.72 -1.43
C ARG A 89 51.73 -24.74 -1.34
N ALA A 90 51.71 -23.71 -2.18
CA ALA A 90 50.62 -22.75 -2.26
C ALA A 90 49.31 -23.40 -2.74
N ASP A 91 49.36 -24.29 -3.75
CA ASP A 91 48.19 -25.07 -4.21
C ASP A 91 47.65 -25.98 -3.09
N VAL A 92 48.52 -26.70 -2.37
CA VAL A 92 48.12 -27.54 -1.23
C VAL A 92 47.43 -26.71 -0.14
N LEU A 93 47.99 -25.56 0.24
CA LEU A 93 47.37 -24.66 1.22
C LEU A 93 46.02 -24.12 0.74
N THR A 94 45.94 -23.69 -0.53
CA THR A 94 44.69 -23.20 -1.15
C THR A 94 43.60 -24.26 -1.12
N ARG A 95 43.94 -25.51 -1.48
CA ARG A 95 43.00 -26.65 -1.42
C ARG A 95 42.59 -26.98 0.02
N THR A 96 43.48 -26.80 0.99
CA THR A 96 43.19 -27.03 2.41
C THR A 96 42.27 -25.94 2.99
N MET A 97 42.31 -24.72 2.44
CA MET A 97 41.41 -23.63 2.81
C MET A 97 39.98 -23.80 2.28
N GLN A 98 39.80 -24.45 1.11
CA GLN A 98 38.48 -24.55 0.46
C GLN A 98 37.38 -25.14 1.35
N PRO A 99 37.57 -26.27 2.05
CA PRO A 99 36.54 -26.82 2.94
C PRO A 99 36.12 -25.86 4.06
N SER A 100 37.08 -25.18 4.70
CA SER A 100 36.78 -24.18 5.73
C SER A 100 36.06 -22.96 5.17
N GLN A 101 36.39 -22.54 3.93
CA GLN A 101 35.69 -21.45 3.26
C GLN A 101 34.23 -21.81 2.93
N HIS A 102 33.99 -23.04 2.46
CA HIS A 102 32.65 -23.54 2.20
C HIS A 102 31.81 -23.62 3.48
N ALA A 103 32.35 -24.28 4.51
CA ALA A 103 31.69 -24.42 5.80
C ALA A 103 31.39 -23.06 6.46
N LEU A 104 32.28 -22.07 6.28
CA LEU A 104 32.05 -20.71 6.75
C LEU A 104 30.87 -20.05 6.03
N ASN A 105 30.77 -20.19 4.70
CA ASN A 105 29.68 -19.61 3.93
C ASN A 105 28.33 -20.24 4.30
N GLU A 106 28.27 -21.56 4.42
CA GLU A 106 27.07 -22.28 4.86
C GLU A 106 26.65 -21.88 6.27
N ALA A 107 27.59 -21.83 7.21
CA ALA A 107 27.30 -21.42 8.58
C ALA A 107 26.83 -19.97 8.67
N GLN A 108 27.36 -19.07 7.83
CA GLN A 108 26.89 -17.68 7.75
C GLN A 108 25.48 -17.57 7.15
N ALA A 109 25.14 -18.38 6.16
CA ALA A 109 23.79 -18.44 5.62
C ALA A 109 22.79 -18.94 6.67
N ASN A 110 23.12 -20.06 7.33
CA ASN A 110 22.31 -20.63 8.42
C ASN A 110 22.14 -19.62 9.57
N PHE A 111 23.23 -18.95 9.99
CA PHE A 111 23.16 -17.92 11.03
C PHE A 111 22.20 -16.78 10.66
N ARG A 112 22.18 -16.33 9.40
CA ARG A 112 21.25 -15.27 8.94
C ARG A 112 19.81 -15.74 9.00
N GLU A 113 19.53 -16.96 8.56
CA GLU A 113 18.19 -17.55 8.61
C GLU A 113 17.69 -17.71 10.06
N LEU A 114 18.50 -18.30 10.93
CA LEU A 114 18.20 -18.44 12.36
C LEU A 114 17.97 -17.06 13.01
N SER A 115 18.82 -16.08 12.73
CA SER A 115 18.68 -14.72 13.28
C SER A 115 17.40 -14.03 12.80
N ALA A 116 17.03 -14.20 11.52
CA ALA A 116 15.78 -13.67 10.98
C ALA A 116 14.57 -14.34 11.64
N ARG A 117 14.61 -15.66 11.85
CA ARG A 117 13.56 -16.39 12.57
C ARG A 117 13.47 -15.98 14.04
N GLN A 118 14.59 -15.74 14.72
CA GLN A 118 14.61 -15.21 16.08
C GLN A 118 13.95 -13.83 16.18
N ALA A 119 14.30 -12.92 15.26
CA ALA A 119 13.74 -11.58 15.22
C ALA A 119 12.22 -11.65 14.99
N TRP A 120 11.79 -12.50 14.06
CA TRP A 120 10.38 -12.76 13.79
C TRP A 120 9.66 -13.29 15.05
N LEU A 121 10.21 -14.29 15.75
CA LEU A 121 9.61 -14.82 16.98
C LEU A 121 9.53 -13.77 18.08
N LYS A 122 10.57 -12.95 18.24
CA LYS A 122 10.61 -11.87 19.24
C LYS A 122 9.59 -10.76 18.97
N GLU A 123 9.22 -10.55 17.71
CA GLU A 123 8.14 -9.64 17.32
C GLU A 123 6.75 -10.27 17.53
N HIS A 124 6.55 -11.49 17.03
CA HIS A 124 5.23 -12.10 16.93
C HIS A 124 4.73 -12.75 18.23
N ILE A 125 5.60 -13.27 19.10
CA ILE A 125 5.18 -13.83 20.41
C ILE A 125 4.46 -12.78 21.27
N PRO A 126 5.05 -11.60 21.58
CA PRO A 126 4.36 -10.60 22.39
C PRO A 126 3.14 -10.00 21.67
N ALA A 127 3.19 -9.84 20.35
CA ALA A 127 2.05 -9.36 19.57
C ALA A 127 0.86 -10.35 19.65
N ALA A 128 1.12 -11.65 19.50
CA ALA A 128 0.11 -12.69 19.63
C ALA A 128 -0.48 -12.76 21.04
N GLN A 129 0.35 -12.66 22.08
CA GLN A 129 -0.12 -12.57 23.47
C GLN A 129 -1.04 -11.37 23.69
N SER A 130 -0.62 -10.18 23.25
CA SER A 130 -1.42 -8.96 23.36
C SER A 130 -2.74 -9.08 22.61
N PHE A 131 -2.71 -9.62 21.40
CA PHE A 131 -3.89 -9.82 20.56
C PHE A 131 -4.89 -10.78 21.21
N LEU A 132 -4.43 -11.97 21.63
CA LEU A 132 -5.27 -12.98 22.27
C LEU A 132 -5.89 -12.46 23.57
N ASN A 133 -5.09 -11.77 24.40
CA ASN A 133 -5.58 -11.14 25.62
C ASN A 133 -6.61 -10.06 25.33
N THR A 134 -6.41 -9.24 24.29
CA THR A 134 -7.38 -8.19 23.92
C THR A 134 -8.70 -8.82 23.47
N LEU A 135 -8.70 -9.83 22.61
CA LEU A 135 -9.94 -10.51 22.19
C LEU A 135 -10.65 -11.24 23.35
N GLN A 136 -9.90 -11.67 24.36
CA GLN A 136 -10.48 -12.31 25.53
C GLN A 136 -11.10 -11.28 26.49
N GLU A 137 -10.34 -10.27 26.89
CA GLU A 137 -10.69 -9.35 27.98
C GLU A 137 -11.41 -8.08 27.50
N ASP A 138 -11.06 -7.55 26.32
CA ASP A 138 -11.65 -6.36 25.70
C ASP A 138 -11.94 -6.56 24.19
N PRO A 139 -12.86 -7.46 23.83
CA PRO A 139 -13.21 -7.69 22.43
C PRO A 139 -13.86 -6.46 21.77
N LEU A 140 -14.49 -5.56 22.54
CA LEU A 140 -15.01 -4.31 22.01
C LEU A 140 -13.89 -3.42 21.49
N GLY A 141 -12.80 -3.28 22.25
CA GLY A 141 -11.60 -2.54 21.83
C GLY A 141 -11.01 -3.09 20.53
N ALA A 142 -10.97 -4.41 20.37
CA ALA A 142 -10.53 -5.05 19.13
C ALA A 142 -11.45 -4.70 17.93
N VAL A 143 -12.77 -4.78 18.12
CA VAL A 143 -13.77 -4.40 17.10
C VAL A 143 -13.61 -2.94 16.70
N GLN A 144 -13.59 -2.02 17.67
CA GLN A 144 -13.46 -0.59 17.41
C GLN A 144 -12.15 -0.25 16.69
N THR A 145 -11.06 -0.90 17.07
CA THR A 145 -9.76 -0.73 16.43
C THR A 145 -9.78 -1.19 14.98
N LEU A 146 -10.34 -2.37 14.71
CA LEU A 146 -10.44 -2.88 13.34
C LEU A 146 -11.40 -2.03 12.49
N THR A 147 -12.58 -1.67 13.01
CA THR A 147 -13.51 -0.77 12.32
C THR A 147 -12.86 0.55 11.94
N ARG A 148 -12.11 1.16 12.87
CA ARG A 148 -11.37 2.40 12.60
C ARG A 148 -10.30 2.21 11.53
N LYS A 149 -9.49 1.15 11.63
CA LYS A 149 -8.46 0.85 10.61
C LYS A 149 -9.07 0.68 9.21
N ILE A 150 -10.19 -0.04 9.09
CA ILE A 150 -10.88 -0.22 7.81
C ILE A 150 -11.41 1.11 7.30
N TRP A 151 -12.11 1.86 8.17
CA TRP A 151 -12.68 3.15 7.82
C TRP A 151 -11.62 4.14 7.35
N ASP A 152 -10.55 4.31 8.12
CA ASP A 152 -9.46 5.24 7.82
C ASP A 152 -8.78 4.84 6.50
N ALA A 153 -8.47 3.56 6.29
CA ALA A 153 -7.87 3.08 5.05
C ALA A 153 -8.76 3.31 3.82
N PHE A 154 -10.08 3.10 3.95
CA PHE A 154 -11.03 3.30 2.84
C PHE A 154 -11.20 4.78 2.51
N ILE A 155 -11.27 5.61 3.55
CA ILE A 155 -11.41 7.05 3.39
C ILE A 155 -10.15 7.68 2.83
N ASP A 156 -8.96 7.30 3.31
CA ASP A 156 -7.69 7.76 2.77
C ASP A 156 -7.52 7.36 1.30
N TYR A 157 -8.00 6.16 0.92
CA TYR A 157 -8.02 5.74 -0.47
C TYR A 157 -8.98 6.58 -1.32
N GLU A 158 -10.22 6.78 -0.86
CA GLU A 158 -11.23 7.60 -1.54
C GLU A 158 -10.77 9.07 -1.68
N ASP A 159 -10.07 9.61 -0.68
CA ASP A 159 -9.55 10.98 -0.68
C ASP A 159 -8.35 11.18 -1.64
N THR A 160 -7.54 10.13 -1.87
CA THR A 160 -6.40 10.17 -2.80
C THR A 160 -6.79 9.84 -4.24
N HIS A 161 -7.93 9.17 -4.44
CA HIS A 161 -8.41 8.68 -5.73
C HIS A 161 -9.82 9.23 -6.05
N LEU A 162 -9.90 10.55 -6.26
CA LEU A 162 -11.17 11.28 -6.42
C LEU A 162 -12.04 10.82 -7.61
N THR A 163 -11.43 10.26 -8.66
CA THR A 163 -12.10 9.85 -9.90
C THR A 163 -11.50 8.56 -10.45
N GLY A 164 -12.23 7.86 -11.33
CA GLY A 164 -11.68 6.70 -12.04
C GLY A 164 -11.60 5.41 -11.23
N LEU A 165 -12.25 5.38 -10.06
CA LEU A 165 -12.38 4.18 -9.23
C LEU A 165 -13.12 3.07 -9.96
N SER A 166 -12.62 1.83 -9.84
CA SER A 166 -13.27 0.66 -10.44
C SER A 166 -14.63 0.36 -9.76
N PRO A 167 -15.59 -0.24 -10.48
CA PRO A 167 -16.88 -0.64 -9.91
C PRO A 167 -16.78 -1.43 -8.60
N GLN A 168 -15.90 -2.44 -8.49
CA GLN A 168 -15.80 -3.20 -7.25
C GLN A 168 -15.24 -2.35 -6.11
N VAL A 169 -14.27 -1.48 -6.38
CA VAL A 169 -13.74 -0.57 -5.35
C VAL A 169 -14.84 0.38 -4.86
N ARG A 170 -15.62 0.97 -5.77
CA ARG A 170 -16.79 1.81 -5.40
C ARG A 170 -17.77 1.04 -4.51
N ILE A 171 -18.12 -0.20 -4.88
CA ILE A 171 -18.97 -1.07 -4.05
C ILE A 171 -18.38 -1.26 -2.65
N CYS A 172 -17.07 -1.51 -2.56
CA CYS A 172 -16.38 -1.74 -1.29
C CYS A 172 -16.41 -0.51 -0.40
N LEU A 173 -16.11 0.67 -0.96
CA LEU A 173 -16.17 1.96 -0.25
C LEU A 173 -17.60 2.25 0.24
N LEU A 174 -18.61 1.99 -0.59
CA LEU A 174 -20.02 2.14 -0.20
C LEU A 174 -20.42 1.19 0.93
N SER A 175 -20.07 -0.10 0.82
CA SER A 175 -20.33 -1.07 1.89
C SER A 175 -19.59 -0.72 3.19
N GLY A 176 -18.40 -0.12 3.10
CA GLY A 176 -17.63 0.38 4.24
C GLY A 176 -18.35 1.47 5.05
N ARG A 177 -19.31 2.20 4.46
CA ARG A 177 -20.15 3.18 5.17
C ARG A 177 -21.17 2.53 6.10
N TYR A 178 -21.41 1.24 5.94
CA TYR A 178 -22.36 0.45 6.74
C TYR A 178 -21.69 -0.46 7.76
N LEU A 179 -20.39 -0.28 8.07
CA LEU A 179 -19.68 -1.09 9.07
C LEU A 179 -20.38 -1.13 10.44
N HIS A 180 -21.12 -0.08 10.81
CA HIS A 180 -21.91 -0.04 12.04
C HIS A 180 -22.96 -1.17 12.13
N LEU A 181 -23.46 -1.67 11.00
CA LEU A 181 -24.38 -2.81 10.96
C LEU A 181 -23.67 -4.13 11.27
N LEU A 182 -22.36 -4.22 11.03
CA LEU A 182 -21.53 -5.39 11.39
C LEU A 182 -21.12 -5.38 12.85
N THR A 183 -21.10 -4.21 13.48
CA THR A 183 -20.63 -4.02 14.86
C THR A 183 -21.73 -3.71 15.87
N SER A 184 -22.99 -3.70 15.43
CA SER A 184 -24.15 -3.49 16.31
C SER A 184 -24.23 -4.59 17.38
N TYR A 185 -24.72 -4.23 18.57
CA TYR A 185 -24.93 -5.17 19.67
C TYR A 185 -26.10 -4.70 20.55
N PRO A 186 -26.81 -5.63 21.20
CA PRO A 186 -27.88 -5.27 22.11
C PRO A 186 -27.29 -4.77 23.44
N GLY A 187 -27.64 -3.55 23.84
CA GLY A 187 -27.24 -2.97 25.14
C GLY A 187 -28.02 -3.58 26.32
N GLY A 188 -27.47 -3.48 27.54
CA GLY A 188 -28.16 -3.84 28.78
C GLY A 188 -27.98 -5.29 29.27
N TYR A 189 -27.07 -6.06 28.67
CA TYR A 189 -26.75 -7.45 29.06
C TYR A 189 -25.46 -7.53 29.89
N SER A 190 -25.20 -8.71 30.48
CA SER A 190 -23.96 -8.98 31.23
C SER A 190 -22.71 -8.88 30.34
N SER A 191 -21.56 -8.56 30.94
CA SER A 191 -20.27 -8.45 30.24
C SER A 191 -19.92 -9.70 29.44
N ASP A 192 -20.15 -10.89 30.00
CA ASP A 192 -19.78 -12.15 29.36
C ASP A 192 -20.60 -12.41 28.09
N TYR A 193 -21.90 -12.08 28.15
CA TYR A 193 -22.78 -12.16 26.99
C TYR A 193 -22.36 -11.16 25.92
N VAL A 194 -22.14 -9.90 26.30
CA VAL A 194 -21.73 -8.81 25.40
C VAL A 194 -20.37 -9.10 24.75
N ASN A 195 -19.42 -9.67 25.50
CA ASN A 195 -18.10 -10.05 24.99
C ASN A 195 -18.19 -11.13 23.90
N SER A 196 -19.09 -12.10 24.04
CA SER A 196 -19.34 -13.10 22.99
C SER A 196 -19.85 -12.44 21.69
N PHE A 197 -20.73 -11.44 21.80
CA PHE A 197 -21.21 -10.69 20.64
C PHE A 197 -20.09 -9.89 19.97
N HIS A 198 -19.22 -9.25 20.74
CA HIS A 198 -18.10 -8.50 20.20
C HIS A 198 -17.09 -9.39 19.47
N ARG A 199 -16.84 -10.60 19.97
CA ARG A 199 -16.03 -11.61 19.27
C ARG A 199 -16.64 -12.00 17.92
N SER A 200 -17.94 -12.23 17.85
CA SER A 200 -18.65 -12.44 16.58
C SER A 200 -18.58 -11.21 15.67
N ASN A 201 -18.71 -9.98 16.21
CA ASN A 201 -18.58 -8.74 15.45
C ASN A 201 -17.17 -8.59 14.83
N TYR A 202 -16.13 -8.99 15.57
CA TYR A 202 -14.77 -8.99 15.04
C TYR A 202 -14.66 -9.93 13.83
N LEU A 203 -15.21 -11.15 13.91
CA LEU A 203 -15.23 -12.08 12.78
C LEU A 203 -16.08 -11.59 11.60
N ARG A 204 -17.19 -10.87 11.84
CA ARG A 204 -17.97 -10.23 10.77
C ARG A 204 -17.12 -9.23 9.98
N LEU A 205 -16.28 -8.44 10.67
CA LEU A 205 -15.35 -7.51 10.02
C LEU A 205 -14.26 -8.25 9.24
N CYS A 206 -13.70 -9.33 9.78
CA CYS A 206 -12.75 -10.18 9.05
C CYS A 206 -13.38 -10.77 7.78
N GLY A 207 -14.60 -11.30 7.89
CA GLY A 207 -15.35 -11.86 6.75
C GLY A 207 -15.67 -10.81 5.70
N PHE A 208 -16.03 -9.59 6.11
CA PHE A 208 -16.20 -8.43 5.24
C PHE A 208 -14.94 -8.14 4.42
N LEU A 209 -13.77 -8.10 5.07
CA LEU A 209 -12.50 -7.85 4.40
C LEU A 209 -12.16 -8.93 3.37
N TRP A 210 -12.36 -10.20 3.71
CA TRP A 210 -12.12 -11.31 2.79
C TRP A 210 -13.06 -11.31 1.57
N ASP A 211 -14.35 -11.00 1.76
CA ASP A 211 -15.32 -10.88 0.66
C ASP A 211 -14.95 -9.73 -0.29
N VAL A 212 -14.63 -8.56 0.28
CA VAL A 212 -14.19 -7.38 -0.48
C VAL A 212 -12.90 -7.64 -1.23
N TYR A 213 -11.88 -8.22 -0.58
CA TYR A 213 -10.62 -8.62 -1.22
C TYR A 213 -10.85 -9.56 -2.40
N SER A 214 -11.69 -10.58 -2.23
CA SER A 214 -11.98 -11.55 -3.28
C SER A 214 -12.63 -10.90 -4.51
N LYS A 215 -13.55 -9.95 -4.30
CA LYS A 215 -14.22 -9.20 -5.37
C LYS A 215 -13.27 -8.27 -6.13
N VAL A 216 -12.49 -7.46 -5.41
CA VAL A 216 -11.51 -6.52 -6.01
C VAL A 216 -10.44 -7.28 -6.78
N LYS A 217 -9.91 -8.36 -6.19
CA LYS A 217 -8.93 -9.22 -6.84
C LYS A 217 -9.47 -9.88 -8.11
N HIS A 218 -10.73 -10.29 -8.11
CA HIS A 218 -11.34 -10.90 -9.29
C HIS A 218 -11.45 -9.89 -10.45
N GLU A 219 -11.72 -8.63 -10.14
CA GLU A 219 -11.79 -7.55 -11.14
C GLU A 219 -10.42 -7.23 -11.77
N LYS A 220 -9.33 -7.33 -11.00
CA LYS A 220 -7.94 -7.06 -11.43
C LYS A 220 -7.71 -5.66 -12.02
N ARG A 221 -8.49 -4.67 -11.59
CA ARG A 221 -8.39 -3.29 -12.06
C ARG A 221 -7.73 -2.32 -11.09
N ASP A 222 -7.60 -2.73 -9.83
CA ASP A 222 -7.10 -1.85 -8.77
C ASP A 222 -6.13 -2.58 -7.84
N ALA A 223 -4.86 -2.61 -8.26
CA ALA A 223 -3.79 -3.28 -7.52
C ALA A 223 -3.37 -2.51 -6.27
N GLU A 224 -3.64 -1.20 -6.19
CA GLU A 224 -3.32 -0.40 -5.01
C GLU A 224 -4.31 -0.68 -3.88
N PHE A 225 -5.61 -0.66 -4.19
CA PHE A 225 -6.63 -1.05 -3.23
C PHE A 225 -6.48 -2.53 -2.80
N GLU A 226 -6.10 -3.44 -3.72
CA GLU A 226 -5.79 -4.83 -3.35
C GLU A 226 -4.67 -4.92 -2.28
N LYS A 227 -3.64 -4.08 -2.36
CA LYS A 227 -2.55 -4.05 -1.36
C LYS A 227 -3.05 -3.54 0.00
N ILE A 228 -3.90 -2.52 0.00
CA ILE A 228 -4.52 -2.00 1.23
C ILE A 228 -5.35 -3.09 1.90
N LEU A 229 -6.19 -3.80 1.14
CA LEU A 229 -6.99 -4.91 1.65
C LEU A 229 -6.12 -6.07 2.15
N THR A 230 -5.03 -6.38 1.45
CA THR A 230 -4.06 -7.40 1.88
C THR A 230 -3.47 -7.05 3.24
N SER A 231 -3.02 -5.80 3.43
CA SER A 231 -2.47 -5.33 4.71
C SER A 231 -3.51 -5.36 5.83
N LEU A 232 -4.76 -4.94 5.54
CA LEU A 232 -5.86 -5.01 6.50
C LEU A 232 -6.12 -6.46 6.93
N ILE A 233 -6.23 -7.40 5.99
CA ILE A 233 -6.43 -8.83 6.25
C ILE A 233 -5.29 -9.41 7.09
N GLU A 234 -4.04 -9.13 6.71
CA GLU A 234 -2.85 -9.60 7.44
C GLU A 234 -2.85 -9.11 8.89
N SER A 235 -3.34 -7.89 9.14
CA SER A 235 -3.45 -7.32 10.48
C SER A 235 -4.57 -7.93 11.34
N THR A 236 -5.48 -8.72 10.76
CA THR A 236 -6.57 -9.36 11.51
C THR A 236 -6.12 -10.61 12.26
N HIS A 237 -5.04 -11.25 11.82
CA HIS A 237 -4.54 -12.54 12.32
C HIS A 237 -5.56 -13.68 12.27
N VAL A 238 -6.59 -13.56 11.41
CA VAL A 238 -7.65 -14.56 11.20
C VAL A 238 -7.61 -15.03 9.76
N ASP A 239 -7.48 -16.35 9.58
CA ASP A 239 -7.50 -16.97 8.26
C ASP A 239 -8.90 -16.90 7.63
N HIS A 240 -8.99 -16.97 6.30
CA HIS A 240 -10.22 -16.80 5.53
C HIS A 240 -11.34 -17.73 6.01
N HIS A 241 -11.02 -19.00 6.25
CA HIS A 241 -11.97 -20.00 6.72
C HIS A 241 -11.80 -20.31 8.22
N GLY A 242 -11.10 -19.43 8.95
CA GLY A 242 -10.87 -19.56 10.38
C GLY A 242 -12.00 -18.99 11.25
N ASP A 243 -12.14 -19.56 12.45
CA ASP A 243 -12.84 -18.96 13.60
C ASP A 243 -11.77 -18.32 14.53
N LEU A 244 -12.21 -17.64 15.59
CA LEU A 244 -11.34 -17.24 16.67
C LEU A 244 -10.74 -18.45 17.40
N PRO A 245 -9.55 -18.32 17.98
CA PRO A 245 -8.89 -19.43 18.67
C PRO A 245 -9.61 -19.86 19.96
N TYR A 246 -9.48 -21.13 20.35
CA TYR A 246 -9.90 -21.58 21.68
C TYR A 246 -9.20 -20.73 22.77
N PRO A 247 -9.86 -20.33 23.88
CA PRO A 247 -11.22 -20.68 24.30
C PRO A 247 -12.32 -19.72 23.81
N ILE A 248 -11.98 -18.75 22.96
CA ILE A 248 -12.87 -17.65 22.54
C ILE A 248 -13.59 -17.92 21.21
N LEU A 249 -13.71 -19.19 20.83
CA LEU A 249 -14.40 -19.66 19.62
C LEU A 249 -15.83 -19.13 19.56
N THR A 250 -16.31 -18.86 18.35
CA THR A 250 -17.69 -18.43 18.11
C THR A 250 -18.57 -19.54 17.51
N GLY A 251 -17.95 -20.62 17.03
CA GLY A 251 -18.61 -21.76 16.39
C GLY A 251 -18.80 -21.62 14.88
N TYR A 252 -18.44 -20.48 14.30
CA TYR A 252 -18.55 -20.21 12.86
C TYR A 252 -17.33 -19.45 12.36
N ASN A 253 -16.92 -19.71 11.12
CA ASN A 253 -15.81 -18.97 10.51
C ASN A 253 -16.22 -17.54 10.11
N ALA A 254 -15.22 -16.69 9.86
CA ALA A 254 -15.39 -15.30 9.47
C ALA A 254 -16.33 -15.12 8.25
N THR A 255 -16.16 -15.92 7.21
CA THR A 255 -17.01 -15.87 6.00
C THR A 255 -18.48 -16.15 6.33
N THR A 256 -18.75 -17.16 7.15
CA THR A 256 -20.12 -17.58 7.52
C THR A 256 -20.82 -16.48 8.32
N TRP A 257 -20.11 -15.85 9.26
CA TRP A 257 -20.64 -14.71 10.00
C TRP A 257 -21.01 -13.55 9.08
N PHE A 258 -20.15 -13.22 8.12
CA PHE A 258 -20.43 -12.12 7.19
C PHE A 258 -21.53 -12.46 6.17
N GLU A 259 -21.63 -13.70 5.70
CA GLU A 259 -22.72 -14.14 4.81
C GLU A 259 -24.10 -13.97 5.45
N SER A 260 -24.23 -14.19 6.76
CA SER A 260 -25.48 -13.88 7.48
C SER A 260 -25.84 -12.39 7.42
N ASN A 261 -24.85 -11.50 7.49
CA ASN A 261 -25.05 -10.05 7.34
C ASN A 261 -25.43 -9.68 5.91
N LYS A 262 -24.87 -10.33 4.88
CA LYS A 262 -25.28 -10.14 3.47
C LYS A 262 -26.74 -10.52 3.24
N GLN A 263 -27.21 -11.59 3.87
CA GLN A 263 -28.61 -12.01 3.78
C GLN A 263 -29.55 -11.05 4.53
N SER A 264 -29.11 -10.52 5.67
CA SER A 264 -29.92 -9.63 6.50
C SER A 264 -30.00 -8.19 5.97
N ALA A 265 -28.93 -7.71 5.33
CA ALA A 265 -28.84 -6.36 4.78
C ALA A 265 -28.25 -6.39 3.35
N PRO A 266 -28.97 -6.99 2.37
CA PRO A 266 -28.46 -7.15 1.01
C PRO A 266 -28.18 -5.82 0.32
N GLY A 267 -28.99 -4.79 0.60
CA GLY A 267 -28.80 -3.43 0.09
C GLY A 267 -27.55 -2.71 0.61
N CYS A 268 -26.79 -3.31 1.53
CA CYS A 268 -25.53 -2.75 2.03
C CYS A 268 -24.32 -3.62 1.66
N PHE A 269 -24.47 -4.95 1.65
CA PHE A 269 -23.34 -5.88 1.55
C PHE A 269 -23.41 -6.84 0.35
N ALA A 270 -24.55 -6.91 -0.35
CA ALA A 270 -24.74 -7.74 -1.55
C ALA A 270 -24.97 -6.89 -2.82
N LEU A 271 -24.34 -5.71 -2.87
CA LEU A 271 -24.41 -4.78 -3.98
C LEU A 271 -23.78 -5.37 -5.26
N LYS A 272 -24.38 -5.07 -6.41
CA LYS A 272 -23.86 -5.43 -7.74
C LYS A 272 -23.51 -4.19 -8.54
N GLU A 273 -22.63 -4.34 -9.53
CA GLU A 273 -22.17 -3.20 -10.35
C GLU A 273 -23.32 -2.49 -11.07
N GLN A 274 -24.33 -3.24 -11.52
CA GLN A 274 -25.54 -2.68 -12.16
C GLN A 274 -26.35 -1.75 -11.23
N ASP A 275 -26.21 -1.88 -9.92
CA ASP A 275 -26.94 -1.08 -8.94
C ASP A 275 -26.21 0.24 -8.63
N LEU A 276 -24.91 0.35 -8.96
CA LEU A 276 -24.06 1.48 -8.61
C LEU A 276 -24.61 2.83 -9.07
N PRO A 277 -24.99 3.04 -10.35
CA PRO A 277 -25.40 4.36 -10.81
C PRO A 277 -26.60 4.90 -10.04
N ASN A 278 -27.59 4.03 -9.78
CA ASN A 278 -28.79 4.39 -9.04
C ASN A 278 -28.50 4.67 -7.57
N LEU A 279 -27.64 3.87 -6.94
CA LEU A 279 -27.25 4.04 -5.53
C LEU A 279 -26.45 5.32 -5.33
N GLU A 280 -25.48 5.61 -6.20
CA GLU A 280 -24.66 6.81 -6.12
C GLU A 280 -25.49 8.08 -6.41
N GLU A 281 -26.43 8.04 -7.38
CA GLU A 281 -27.39 9.12 -7.61
C GLU A 281 -28.28 9.35 -6.37
N GLN A 282 -28.76 8.29 -5.72
CA GLN A 282 -29.53 8.41 -4.48
C GLN A 282 -28.71 9.01 -3.33
N ILE A 283 -27.45 8.60 -3.17
CA ILE A 283 -26.55 9.16 -2.15
C ILE A 283 -26.36 10.65 -2.37
N LEU A 284 -26.07 11.06 -3.60
CA LEU A 284 -25.95 12.47 -3.97
C LEU A 284 -27.24 13.23 -3.64
N ASN A 285 -28.39 12.75 -4.12
CA ASN A 285 -29.67 13.41 -3.93
C ASN A 285 -30.05 13.54 -2.44
N ASN A 286 -29.81 12.50 -1.65
CA ASN A 286 -30.04 12.51 -0.21
C ASN A 286 -29.11 13.52 0.50
N ALA A 287 -27.83 13.58 0.10
CA ALA A 287 -26.88 14.52 0.65
C ALA A 287 -27.28 15.98 0.34
N LEU A 288 -27.64 16.27 -0.91
CA LEU A 288 -28.12 17.60 -1.32
C LEU A 288 -29.43 17.98 -0.63
N ALA A 289 -30.37 17.04 -0.48
CA ALA A 289 -31.63 17.28 0.21
C ALA A 289 -31.41 17.65 1.69
N PHE A 290 -30.44 17.03 2.36
CA PHE A 290 -30.08 17.37 3.74
C PHE A 290 -29.57 18.82 3.86
N ILE A 291 -28.68 19.26 2.96
CA ILE A 291 -28.19 20.66 2.92
C ILE A 291 -29.35 21.63 2.65
N ALA A 292 -30.24 21.29 1.71
CA ALA A 292 -31.39 22.12 1.35
C ALA A 292 -32.39 22.30 2.50
N GLN A 293 -32.55 21.30 3.39
CA GLN A 293 -33.40 21.44 4.58
C GLN A 293 -32.86 22.49 5.56
N ILE A 294 -31.54 22.61 5.67
CA ILE A 294 -30.87 23.57 6.55
C ILE A 294 -30.96 25.00 6.01
N ASN A 295 -31.15 25.17 4.69
CA ASN A 295 -31.44 26.46 4.06
C ASN A 295 -32.77 27.10 4.53
N ARG A 296 -33.59 26.38 5.31
CA ARG A 296 -34.79 26.94 5.95
C ARG A 296 -34.50 27.71 7.25
N LEU A 297 -33.24 27.75 7.70
CA LEU A 297 -32.84 28.57 8.85
C LEU A 297 -32.96 30.06 8.54
N VAL A 298 -33.46 30.83 9.51
CA VAL A 298 -33.81 32.25 9.33
C VAL A 298 -32.59 33.13 9.00
N GLN A 299 -31.38 32.77 9.49
CA GLN A 299 -30.13 33.43 9.11
C GLN A 299 -28.94 32.44 9.07
N PRO A 300 -28.48 32.00 7.90
CA PRO A 300 -27.30 31.15 7.77
C PRO A 300 -26.01 31.93 8.04
N THR A 301 -25.04 31.29 8.69
CA THR A 301 -23.69 31.83 8.89
C THR A 301 -22.95 31.97 7.55
N ALA A 302 -21.82 32.71 7.52
CA ALA A 302 -21.00 32.83 6.30
C ALA A 302 -20.56 31.46 5.76
N LEU A 303 -20.06 30.58 6.64
CA LEU A 303 -19.70 29.20 6.30
C LEU A 303 -20.89 28.41 5.73
N GLN A 304 -22.06 28.50 6.35
CA GLN A 304 -23.27 27.82 5.86
C GLN A 304 -23.70 28.33 4.49
N LYS A 305 -23.57 29.64 4.21
CA LYS A 305 -23.86 30.20 2.88
C LYS A 305 -22.94 29.60 1.81
N HIS A 306 -21.65 29.48 2.08
CA HIS A 306 -20.70 28.85 1.16
C HIS A 306 -21.03 27.37 0.91
N ILE A 307 -21.35 26.62 1.97
CA ILE A 307 -21.79 25.21 1.86
C ILE A 307 -23.04 25.08 0.99
N ILE A 308 -24.05 25.93 1.21
CA ILE A 308 -25.30 25.94 0.43
C ILE A 308 -25.01 26.29 -1.04
N ASN A 309 -24.15 27.28 -1.30
CA ASN A 309 -23.76 27.66 -2.66
C ASN A 309 -23.04 26.52 -3.37
N ALA A 310 -22.07 25.87 -2.72
CA ALA A 310 -21.36 24.72 -3.27
C ALA A 310 -22.31 23.57 -3.64
N ALA A 311 -23.28 23.25 -2.76
CA ALA A 311 -24.30 22.24 -3.03
C ALA A 311 -25.18 22.59 -4.23
N ASN A 312 -25.60 23.86 -4.36
CA ASN A 312 -26.38 24.33 -5.50
C ASN A 312 -25.60 24.27 -6.82
N LEU A 313 -24.30 24.54 -6.79
CA LEU A 313 -23.42 24.41 -7.96
C LEU A 313 -23.31 22.95 -8.41
N ILE A 314 -23.15 22.00 -7.47
CA ILE A 314 -23.14 20.56 -7.77
C ILE A 314 -24.47 20.11 -8.39
N ASP A 315 -25.60 20.49 -7.80
CA ASP A 315 -26.94 20.15 -8.31
C ASP A 315 -27.18 20.70 -9.73
N ALA A 316 -26.77 21.94 -9.98
CA ALA A 316 -26.91 22.59 -11.29
C ALA A 316 -26.08 21.87 -12.37
N GLU A 317 -24.85 21.46 -12.06
CA GLU A 317 -23.97 20.74 -12.98
C GLU A 317 -24.52 19.36 -13.33
N VAL A 318 -24.94 18.59 -12.32
CA VAL A 318 -25.53 17.26 -12.53
C VAL A 318 -26.80 17.34 -13.38
N LYS A 319 -27.65 18.36 -13.15
CA LYS A 319 -28.84 18.62 -13.98
C LYS A 319 -28.46 18.99 -15.41
N LEU A 320 -27.45 19.85 -15.61
CA LEU A 320 -26.99 20.24 -16.94
C LEU A 320 -26.44 19.04 -17.71
N LYS A 321 -25.61 18.21 -17.07
CA LYS A 321 -25.08 16.96 -17.65
C LYS A 321 -26.19 16.00 -18.03
N LYS A 322 -27.20 15.84 -17.16
CA LYS A 322 -28.38 15.01 -17.44
C LYS A 322 -29.18 15.53 -18.63
N GLN A 323 -29.32 16.85 -18.78
CA GLN A 323 -29.98 17.48 -19.94
C GLN A 323 -29.18 17.29 -21.24
N LYS A 324 -27.85 17.30 -21.17
CA LYS A 324 -26.95 17.11 -22.31
C LYS A 324 -26.68 15.64 -22.64
N CYS A 325 -27.23 14.70 -21.88
CA CYS A 325 -26.91 13.27 -21.97
C CYS A 325 -25.41 12.97 -21.84
N GLU A 326 -24.70 13.74 -20.99
CA GLU A 326 -23.31 13.48 -20.65
C GLU A 326 -23.21 12.42 -19.55
N GLU A 327 -22.07 11.71 -19.51
CA GLU A 327 -21.75 10.81 -18.40
C GLU A 327 -21.58 11.62 -17.10
N ILE A 328 -22.15 11.10 -16.01
CA ILE A 328 -22.13 11.72 -14.69
C ILE A 328 -21.42 10.77 -13.73
N ASP A 329 -20.31 11.22 -13.16
CA ASP A 329 -19.66 10.49 -12.06
C ASP A 329 -20.38 10.79 -10.73
N TYR A 330 -21.48 10.09 -10.49
CA TYR A 330 -22.28 10.25 -9.27
C TYR A 330 -21.50 9.95 -7.99
N HIS A 331 -20.47 9.09 -8.06
CA HIS A 331 -19.56 8.83 -6.94
C HIS A 331 -18.87 10.11 -6.49
N PHE A 332 -18.22 10.80 -7.43
CA PHE A 332 -17.47 12.03 -7.16
C PHE A 332 -18.37 13.12 -6.56
N TYR A 333 -19.52 13.39 -7.21
CA TYR A 333 -20.45 14.42 -6.71
C TYR A 333 -21.07 14.03 -5.37
N GLY A 334 -21.43 12.75 -5.20
CA GLY A 334 -21.98 12.23 -3.95
C GLY A 334 -20.98 12.35 -2.80
N ARG A 335 -19.69 12.06 -3.05
CA ARG A 335 -18.61 12.23 -2.08
C ARG A 335 -18.43 13.69 -1.67
N ALA A 336 -18.36 14.61 -2.65
CA ALA A 336 -18.26 16.03 -2.37
C ALA A 336 -19.43 16.53 -1.51
N ALA A 337 -20.67 16.16 -1.86
CA ALA A 337 -21.85 16.52 -1.09
C ALA A 337 -21.85 15.94 0.34
N LEU A 338 -21.31 14.74 0.55
CA LEU A 338 -21.18 14.16 1.89
C LEU A 338 -20.13 14.89 2.74
N ILE A 339 -18.99 15.29 2.16
CA ILE A 339 -17.99 16.07 2.90
C ILE A 339 -18.56 17.46 3.26
N LEU A 340 -19.38 18.06 2.38
CA LEU A 340 -20.13 19.27 2.71
C LEU A 340 -21.08 19.07 3.90
N ASN A 341 -21.75 17.91 3.99
CA ASN A 341 -22.57 17.55 5.14
C ASN A 341 -21.75 17.40 6.43
N ASP A 342 -20.57 16.78 6.35
CA ASP A 342 -19.66 16.64 7.49
C ASP A 342 -19.21 18.03 8.00
N ALA A 343 -18.80 18.92 7.09
CA ALA A 343 -18.45 20.30 7.41
C ALA A 343 -19.61 21.07 8.06
N LEU A 344 -20.84 20.82 7.59
CA LEU A 344 -22.05 21.44 8.12
C LEU A 344 -22.41 20.93 9.52
N ALA A 345 -22.30 19.62 9.75
CA ALA A 345 -22.57 18.99 11.03
C ALA A 345 -21.48 19.28 12.06
N LYS A 346 -20.22 19.43 11.61
CA LYS A 346 -19.05 19.69 12.45
C LYS A 346 -18.22 20.85 11.87
N PRO A 347 -18.60 22.12 12.15
CA PRO A 347 -17.95 23.32 11.59
C PRO A 347 -16.48 23.54 11.97
N ARG A 348 -15.89 22.66 12.79
CA ARG A 348 -14.49 22.69 13.24
C ARG A 348 -13.70 21.46 12.77
N ASP A 349 -14.29 20.64 11.91
CA ASP A 349 -13.64 19.44 11.40
C ASP A 349 -12.56 19.80 10.37
N LYS A 350 -11.31 19.89 10.84
CA LYS A 350 -10.15 20.19 9.99
C LYS A 350 -9.92 19.12 8.92
N GLN A 351 -10.39 17.89 9.12
CA GLN A 351 -10.26 16.84 8.12
C GLN A 351 -11.25 17.08 6.97
N ALA A 352 -12.49 17.48 7.28
CA ALA A 352 -13.44 17.91 6.26
C ALA A 352 -12.91 19.13 5.47
N ALA A 353 -12.32 20.11 6.15
CA ALA A 353 -11.69 21.27 5.51
C ALA A 353 -10.57 20.87 4.53
N ARG A 354 -9.67 19.97 4.98
CA ARG A 354 -8.60 19.45 4.14
C ARG A 354 -9.14 18.75 2.89
N ARG A 355 -10.10 17.85 3.03
CA ARG A 355 -10.71 17.11 1.91
C ARG A 355 -11.39 18.03 0.90
N LEU A 356 -12.13 19.05 1.37
CA LEU A 356 -12.73 20.04 0.47
C LEU A 356 -11.66 20.84 -0.27
N GLY A 357 -10.54 21.15 0.39
CA GLY A 357 -9.36 21.74 -0.24
C GLY A 357 -8.75 20.85 -1.33
N ASP A 358 -8.55 19.57 -1.05
CA ASP A 358 -7.99 18.61 -2.01
C ASP A 358 -8.91 18.47 -3.25
N ILE A 359 -10.23 18.45 -3.04
CA ILE A 359 -11.22 18.49 -4.14
C ILE A 359 -11.14 19.81 -4.90
N ALA A 360 -10.97 20.94 -4.21
CA ALA A 360 -10.85 22.26 -4.83
C ALA A 360 -9.56 22.43 -5.66
N GLU A 361 -8.45 21.85 -5.22
CA GLU A 361 -7.17 21.80 -5.94
C GLU A 361 -7.29 20.94 -7.20
N TYR A 362 -7.85 19.73 -7.07
CA TYR A 362 -8.12 18.84 -8.21
C TYR A 362 -9.02 19.54 -9.25
N ALA A 363 -10.09 20.17 -8.78
CA ALA A 363 -11.02 20.97 -9.57
C ALA A 363 -10.35 22.12 -10.34
N SER A 364 -9.54 22.92 -9.66
CA SER A 364 -8.92 24.12 -10.24
C SER A 364 -7.82 23.81 -11.25
N GLY A 365 -7.42 22.55 -11.41
CA GLY A 365 -6.24 22.17 -12.19
C GLY A 365 -4.94 22.71 -11.59
N SER A 366 -4.96 23.19 -10.34
CA SER A 366 -3.77 23.68 -9.64
C SER A 366 -3.00 22.47 -9.10
N THR A 367 -1.74 22.38 -9.49
CA THR A 367 -0.95 21.14 -9.49
C THR A 367 -0.21 20.93 -8.17
N SER A 368 -0.80 20.17 -7.24
CA SER A 368 -0.04 19.51 -6.14
C SER A 368 -0.18 17.97 -6.20
N VAL A 369 -1.41 17.44 -6.26
CA VAL A 369 -1.69 15.99 -6.33
C VAL A 369 -1.32 15.38 -7.70
N GLY A 370 -1.52 16.15 -8.78
CA GLY A 370 -1.18 15.72 -10.14
C GLY A 370 0.30 15.43 -10.37
N LYS A 371 1.23 15.96 -9.56
CA LYS A 371 2.66 15.65 -9.67
C LYS A 371 3.03 14.27 -9.13
N GLN A 372 2.29 13.74 -8.16
CA GLN A 372 2.52 12.39 -7.64
C GLN A 372 1.92 11.33 -8.57
N VAL A 373 0.74 11.60 -9.12
CA VAL A 373 0.08 10.69 -10.07
C VAL A 373 0.73 10.73 -11.45
N LEU A 374 1.05 11.91 -11.99
CA LEU A 374 1.77 12.03 -13.27
C LEU A 374 3.25 11.63 -13.14
N GLY A 375 3.88 11.88 -11.98
CA GLY A 375 5.21 11.37 -11.67
C GLY A 375 5.25 9.85 -11.58
N GLY A 376 4.25 9.24 -10.92
CA GLY A 376 4.04 7.79 -10.89
C GLY A 376 3.76 7.20 -12.27
N LEU A 377 2.87 7.81 -13.05
CA LEU A 377 2.55 7.41 -14.43
C LEU A 377 3.74 7.57 -15.38
N LEU A 378 4.55 8.63 -15.26
CA LEU A 378 5.78 8.78 -16.06
C LEU A 378 6.85 7.76 -15.67
N ILE A 379 6.93 7.37 -14.40
CA ILE A 379 7.82 6.30 -13.95
C ILE A 379 7.33 4.95 -14.47
N VAL A 380 6.02 4.67 -14.45
CA VAL A 380 5.40 3.44 -14.96
C VAL A 380 5.49 3.36 -16.49
N CYS A 381 5.16 4.43 -17.22
CA CYS A 381 5.37 4.53 -18.66
C CYS A 381 6.85 4.42 -19.02
N GLY A 382 7.75 5.01 -18.23
CA GLY A 382 9.21 4.89 -18.41
C GLY A 382 9.72 3.46 -18.20
N THR A 383 9.21 2.74 -17.20
CA THR A 383 9.56 1.33 -16.95
C THR A 383 8.92 0.37 -17.95
N LEU A 384 7.72 0.66 -18.45
CA LEU A 384 7.06 -0.09 -19.53
C LEU A 384 7.75 0.13 -20.88
N LEU A 385 8.17 1.36 -21.21
CA LEU A 385 8.95 1.65 -22.42
C LEU A 385 10.34 1.00 -22.40
N MET A 386 10.98 0.96 -21.22
CA MET A 386 12.26 0.24 -21.04
C MET A 386 12.07 -1.27 -21.17
N SER A 387 11.03 -1.85 -20.57
CA SER A 387 10.78 -3.31 -20.65
C SER A 387 10.30 -3.75 -22.04
N ALA A 388 9.48 -2.95 -22.73
CA ALA A 388 9.13 -3.16 -24.13
C ALA A 388 10.35 -3.03 -25.06
N SER A 389 11.24 -2.06 -24.81
CA SER A 389 12.49 -1.93 -25.59
C SER A 389 13.42 -3.12 -25.39
N ILE A 390 13.50 -3.69 -24.18
CA ILE A 390 14.28 -4.92 -23.90
C ILE A 390 13.64 -6.13 -24.59
N ALA A 391 12.31 -6.26 -24.58
CA ALA A 391 11.61 -7.36 -25.25
C ALA A 391 11.74 -7.27 -26.80
N VAL A 392 11.67 -6.06 -27.36
CA VAL A 392 11.91 -5.80 -28.79
C VAL A 392 13.38 -6.06 -29.15
N PHE A 393 14.33 -5.70 -28.28
CA PHE A 393 15.75 -5.97 -28.51
C PHE A 393 16.06 -7.48 -28.49
N ILE A 394 15.48 -8.25 -27.56
CA ILE A 394 15.65 -9.71 -27.47
C ILE A 394 15.00 -10.42 -28.67
N THR A 395 13.87 -9.93 -29.18
CA THR A 395 13.22 -10.51 -30.36
C THR A 395 13.92 -10.17 -31.68
N THR A 396 14.72 -9.11 -31.73
CA THR A 396 15.46 -8.70 -32.94
C THR A 396 16.74 -9.52 -33.18
N PHE A 397 17.30 -10.18 -32.16
CA PHE A 397 18.51 -11.02 -32.30
C PHE A 397 18.25 -12.52 -32.54
N CYS A 398 16.99 -12.97 -32.48
CA CYS A 398 16.61 -14.35 -32.79
C CYS A 398 15.74 -14.39 -34.06
N SER A 399 16.38 -14.23 -35.21
CA SER A 399 15.72 -14.36 -36.52
C SER A 399 15.31 -15.81 -36.80
N SER A 400 14.00 -16.06 -36.89
CA SER A 400 13.31 -16.56 -38.10
C SER A 400 11.94 -17.14 -37.77
N SER A 401 10.95 -16.81 -38.61
CA SER A 401 9.59 -17.39 -38.71
C SER A 401 8.48 -16.68 -37.93
N VAL A 402 7.44 -16.24 -38.67
CA VAL A 402 6.00 -15.98 -38.39
C VAL A 402 5.55 -15.37 -37.05
N LEU A 403 6.22 -15.67 -35.92
CA LEU A 403 6.02 -15.10 -34.59
C LEU A 403 6.40 -13.61 -34.50
N SER A 404 7.24 -13.07 -35.39
CA SER A 404 7.59 -11.63 -35.38
C SER A 404 6.41 -10.75 -35.78
N ALA A 405 5.56 -11.20 -36.70
CA ALA A 405 4.35 -10.47 -37.10
C ALA A 405 3.29 -10.49 -35.98
N TRP A 406 3.20 -11.60 -35.23
CA TRP A 406 2.34 -11.69 -34.04
C TRP A 406 2.88 -10.85 -32.88
N GLY A 407 4.20 -10.81 -32.67
CA GLY A 407 4.83 -9.95 -31.67
C GLY A 407 4.67 -8.46 -31.98
N PHE A 408 4.76 -8.06 -33.25
CA PHE A 408 4.46 -6.69 -33.67
C PHE A 408 2.96 -6.38 -33.57
N ALA A 409 2.06 -7.30 -33.90
CA ALA A 409 0.62 -7.10 -33.78
C ALA A 409 0.13 -7.11 -32.32
N LEU A 410 0.74 -7.91 -31.43
CA LEU A 410 0.51 -7.86 -29.99
C LEU A 410 1.12 -6.60 -29.37
N GLY A 411 2.33 -6.22 -29.82
CA GLY A 411 2.97 -4.97 -29.42
C GLY A 411 2.16 -3.75 -29.83
N LEU A 412 1.68 -3.68 -31.08
CA LEU A 412 0.80 -2.61 -31.54
C LEU A 412 -0.60 -2.67 -30.94
N SER A 413 -1.17 -3.85 -30.69
CA SER A 413 -2.52 -3.95 -30.09
C SER A 413 -2.51 -3.71 -28.58
N LEU A 414 -1.41 -4.02 -27.88
CA LEU A 414 -1.17 -3.58 -26.50
C LEU A 414 -0.86 -2.08 -26.44
N PHE A 415 -0.11 -1.55 -27.41
CA PHE A 415 0.13 -0.11 -27.51
C PHE A 415 -1.17 0.63 -27.87
N GLU A 416 -1.98 0.14 -28.81
CA GLU A 416 -3.31 0.70 -29.12
C GLU A 416 -4.27 0.49 -27.96
N ALA A 417 -4.24 -0.63 -27.22
CA ALA A 417 -5.08 -0.80 -26.03
C ALA A 417 -4.63 0.12 -24.88
N GLU A 418 -3.33 0.30 -24.62
CA GLU A 418 -2.84 1.26 -23.62
C GLU A 418 -2.99 2.72 -24.08
N LEU A 419 -3.02 3.00 -25.37
CA LEU A 419 -3.23 4.36 -25.89
C LEU A 419 -4.72 4.68 -26.00
N VAL A 420 -5.56 3.71 -26.36
CA VAL A 420 -7.03 3.83 -26.46
C VAL A 420 -7.74 3.59 -25.13
N PHE A 421 -7.13 2.96 -24.12
CA PHE A 421 -7.67 2.88 -22.74
C PHE A 421 -6.88 3.72 -21.72
N GLY A 422 -5.58 3.92 -21.91
CA GLY A 422 -4.73 4.70 -21.01
C GLY A 422 -4.58 6.17 -21.37
N ILE A 423 -4.73 6.56 -22.64
CA ILE A 423 -4.78 7.99 -23.04
C ILE A 423 -6.21 8.51 -23.19
N THR A 424 -7.21 7.67 -23.51
CA THR A 424 -8.60 8.16 -23.46
C THR A 424 -9.09 8.42 -22.03
N SER A 425 -8.62 7.67 -21.03
CA SER A 425 -8.97 7.91 -19.62
C SER A 425 -8.23 9.13 -19.02
N SER A 426 -7.01 9.42 -19.47
CA SER A 426 -6.19 10.52 -18.92
C SER A 426 -6.24 11.81 -19.76
N LEU A 427 -6.54 11.75 -21.07
CA LEU A 427 -6.64 12.92 -21.93
C LEU A 427 -8.08 13.40 -22.16
N ALA A 428 -9.09 12.53 -22.08
CA ALA A 428 -10.50 12.99 -22.00
C ALA A 428 -10.79 13.67 -20.65
N ALA A 429 -10.05 13.31 -19.60
CA ALA A 429 -10.06 14.02 -18.32
C ALA A 429 -9.46 15.44 -18.41
N ALA A 430 -8.59 15.70 -19.40
CA ALA A 430 -7.84 16.96 -19.48
C ALA A 430 -8.33 17.97 -20.54
N THR A 431 -9.23 17.61 -21.47
CA THR A 431 -9.46 18.47 -22.65
C THR A 431 -10.91 18.84 -23.03
N GLY A 432 -11.91 18.72 -22.15
CA GLY A 432 -13.23 19.27 -22.54
C GLY A 432 -14.29 19.56 -21.51
N ILE A 433 -14.27 18.93 -20.32
CA ILE A 433 -15.50 18.88 -19.50
C ILE A 433 -15.27 19.34 -18.04
N GLY A 434 -14.07 19.19 -17.47
CA GLY A 434 -13.76 19.68 -16.11
C GLY A 434 -13.48 21.19 -16.02
N LEU A 435 -12.93 21.80 -17.09
CA LEU A 435 -12.51 23.20 -17.06
C LEU A 435 -13.68 24.20 -16.99
N THR A 436 -14.87 23.87 -17.52
CA THR A 436 -15.98 24.83 -17.54
C THR A 436 -16.79 24.85 -16.24
N PHE A 437 -16.80 23.78 -15.45
CA PHE A 437 -17.45 23.75 -14.13
C PHE A 437 -16.53 24.30 -13.03
N PHE A 438 -15.23 24.00 -13.12
CA PHE A 438 -14.26 24.38 -12.10
C PHE A 438 -13.46 25.65 -12.41
N ALA A 439 -13.36 26.07 -13.67
CA ALA A 439 -12.85 27.38 -14.10
C ALA A 439 -13.92 28.29 -14.75
N GLY A 440 -15.16 27.81 -14.90
CA GLY A 440 -16.29 28.56 -15.50
C GLY A 440 -16.40 28.39 -17.03
N PRO A 441 -17.61 28.34 -17.64
CA PRO A 441 -17.77 28.26 -19.10
C PRO A 441 -17.44 29.57 -19.82
N THR A 442 -17.21 30.63 -19.05
CA THR A 442 -16.97 32.00 -19.51
C THR A 442 -15.72 32.55 -18.83
N ALA A 443 -14.58 31.87 -19.00
CA ALA A 443 -13.27 32.37 -18.54
C ALA A 443 -12.83 33.70 -19.22
N ILE A 444 -13.66 34.35 -20.04
CA ILE A 444 -13.26 35.52 -20.83
C ILE A 444 -14.16 36.76 -20.63
N GLU A 445 -15.40 36.65 -20.13
CA GLU A 445 -16.30 37.82 -20.12
C GLU A 445 -17.08 37.96 -18.80
N SER A 446 -16.82 39.06 -18.09
CA SER A 446 -17.52 39.60 -16.91
C SER A 446 -17.03 39.15 -15.52
N GLY A 447 -16.23 40.03 -14.91
CA GLY A 447 -15.56 39.86 -13.61
C GLY A 447 -16.45 39.89 -12.37
N ALA A 448 -17.47 39.04 -12.29
CA ALA A 448 -18.20 38.80 -11.03
C ALA A 448 -18.95 37.45 -11.04
N ARG A 449 -18.31 36.34 -10.60
CA ARG A 449 -18.94 35.18 -9.92
C ARG A 449 -17.93 34.05 -9.59
N LYS A 450 -18.05 33.47 -8.40
CA LYS A 450 -17.20 32.43 -7.79
C LYS A 450 -17.57 31.03 -8.32
N GLY A 451 -16.59 30.24 -8.79
CA GLY A 451 -16.78 28.84 -9.20
C GLY A 451 -16.79 27.86 -8.01
N LEU A 452 -17.14 26.57 -8.24
CA LEU A 452 -17.19 25.57 -7.16
C LEU A 452 -15.86 25.46 -6.41
N SER A 453 -14.73 25.47 -7.12
CA SER A 453 -13.39 25.44 -6.49
C SER A 453 -13.20 26.59 -5.49
N GLN A 454 -13.66 27.80 -5.82
CA GLN A 454 -13.58 28.94 -4.92
C GLN A 454 -14.50 28.77 -3.70
N GLU A 455 -15.73 28.29 -3.89
CA GLU A 455 -16.64 28.03 -2.77
C GLU A 455 -16.06 26.96 -1.82
N LEU A 456 -15.44 25.91 -2.36
CA LEU A 456 -14.77 24.88 -1.55
C LEU A 456 -13.56 25.43 -0.76
N MET A 457 -12.76 26.31 -1.37
CA MET A 457 -11.66 26.99 -0.67
C MET A 457 -12.17 27.96 0.40
N ASP A 458 -13.21 28.73 0.11
CA ASP A 458 -13.86 29.62 1.08
C ASP A 458 -14.42 28.83 2.28
N ILE A 459 -14.94 27.60 2.06
CA ILE A 459 -15.39 26.69 3.12
C ILE A 459 -14.19 26.20 3.95
N LYS A 460 -13.11 25.77 3.30
CA LYS A 460 -11.88 25.34 3.98
C LYS A 460 -11.34 26.45 4.89
N GLU A 461 -11.15 27.64 4.35
CA GLU A 461 -10.70 28.81 5.12
C GLU A 461 -11.70 29.17 6.23
N GLY A 462 -12.99 29.05 5.95
CA GLY A 462 -14.06 29.29 6.92
C GLY A 462 -14.05 28.32 8.11
N ILE A 463 -13.68 27.06 7.90
CA ILE A 463 -13.51 26.05 8.96
C ILE A 463 -12.20 26.26 9.73
N GLU A 464 -11.11 26.54 9.01
CA GLU A 464 -9.79 26.76 9.62
C GLU A 464 -9.80 27.98 10.54
N ASN A 465 -10.55 29.03 10.19
CA ASN A 465 -10.71 30.26 10.97
C ASN A 465 -11.97 30.27 11.86
N TYR A 466 -12.67 29.14 12.00
CA TYR A 466 -13.97 29.08 12.69
C TYR A 466 -13.85 29.30 14.21
N GLY A 467 -14.10 30.54 14.65
CA GLY A 467 -14.10 30.94 16.06
C GLY A 467 -12.88 31.74 16.51
N GLU A 468 -12.00 32.14 15.59
CA GLU A 468 -10.99 33.18 15.87
C GLU A 468 -11.65 34.57 15.78
N PRO A 469 -11.38 35.50 16.72
CA PRO A 469 -11.84 36.87 16.57
C PRO A 469 -11.21 37.47 15.30
N PRO A 470 -11.95 38.28 14.53
CA PRO A 470 -11.39 38.91 13.34
C PRO A 470 -10.13 39.69 13.71
N ALA A 471 -9.06 39.54 12.91
CA ALA A 471 -7.76 40.21 13.10
C ALA A 471 -7.85 41.75 13.16
N TYR A 472 -9.02 42.32 12.85
CA TYR A 472 -9.36 43.73 12.99
C TYR A 472 -10.43 43.95 14.07
N SER A 473 -10.18 43.50 15.29
CA SER A 473 -10.86 44.05 16.47
C SER A 473 -9.87 44.98 17.18
N ALA A 474 -9.65 46.15 16.57
CA ALA A 474 -8.98 47.25 17.25
C ALA A 474 -9.76 47.57 18.54
N PRO A 475 -9.10 47.69 19.70
CA PRO A 475 -9.79 48.06 20.92
C PRO A 475 -10.31 49.49 20.76
N VAL A 476 -11.63 49.64 20.71
CA VAL A 476 -12.27 50.94 20.94
C VAL A 476 -11.99 51.31 22.39
N LEU A 477 -10.97 52.12 22.60
CA LEU A 477 -10.73 52.84 23.84
C LEU A 477 -11.91 53.79 24.04
N ASN A 478 -12.79 53.45 24.98
CA ASN A 478 -13.80 54.37 25.47
C ASN A 478 -13.12 55.49 26.26
N TYR A 479 -13.37 56.73 25.84
CA TYR A 479 -13.32 57.92 26.69
C TYR A 479 -14.74 58.39 26.98
#